data_AF-A0A7L3ZNT6-F1
#
_entry.id   AF-A0A7L3ZNT6-F1
#
_cell.length_a   1.000
_cell.length_b   1.000
_cell.length_c   1.000
_cell.angle_alpha   90.00
_cell.angle_beta   90.00
_cell.angle_gamma   90.00
#
_symmetry.space_group_name_H-M   'P 1'
#
loop_
_entity.id
_entity.type
_entity.pdbx_description
1 polymer ?
#
loop_
_entity_poly.entity_id
_entity_poly.type
_entity_poly.pdbx_seq_one_letter_code
_entity_poly.pdbx_strand_id
1 'polypeptide(L)'
;MKISTIKKTLQLRNIGQEPSLKSMLCKIGHEMVLLHDLLNKMETEVQQQEKLKDLLKELQKSAERDQNEAQHLRENIPPHLPKPTQSCIIGPTVKCEEQTKVVEPERAKKPTKEPRLIKEAPLITAEEFESVPA
;
A
#
# COMPACT_ATOMS: atom_id res chain seq x y z
N MET A 1 -64.12 -5.02 25.74
CA MET A 1 -62.76 -5.16 26.32
C MET A 1 -62.45 -6.55 26.88
N LYS A 2 -63.29 -7.16 27.74
CA LYS A 2 -62.99 -8.42 28.44
C LYS A 2 -62.55 -9.60 27.55
N ILE A 3 -63.22 -9.80 26.40
CA ILE A 3 -62.93 -10.92 25.48
C ILE A 3 -61.52 -10.82 24.86
N SER A 4 -61.10 -9.61 24.48
CA SER A 4 -59.76 -9.40 23.89
C SER A 4 -58.66 -9.71 24.90
N THR A 5 -58.83 -9.29 26.15
CA THR A 5 -57.89 -9.59 27.24
C THR A 5 -57.78 -11.10 27.46
N ILE A 6 -58.91 -11.81 27.55
CA ILE A 6 -58.93 -13.27 27.70
C ILE A 6 -58.18 -13.96 26.55
N LYS A 7 -58.43 -13.53 25.31
CA LYS A 7 -57.75 -14.07 24.13
C LYS A 7 -56.23 -13.87 24.21
N LYS A 8 -55.75 -12.67 24.55
CA LYS A 8 -54.31 -12.38 24.70
C LYS A 8 -53.67 -13.24 25.78
N THR A 9 -54.32 -13.40 26.93
CA THR A 9 -53.82 -14.24 28.02
C THR A 9 -53.71 -15.71 27.62
N LEU A 10 -54.70 -16.24 26.88
CA LEU A 10 -54.64 -17.60 26.35
C LEU A 10 -53.51 -17.76 25.33
N GLN A 11 -53.29 -16.79 24.44
CA GLN A 11 -52.18 -16.81 23.49
C GLN A 11 -50.82 -16.81 24.19
N LEU A 12 -50.64 -15.95 25.21
CA LEU A 12 -49.42 -15.93 26.03
C LEU A 12 -49.16 -17.27 26.71
N ARG A 13 -50.20 -17.90 27.29
CA ARG A 13 -50.09 -19.24 27.86
C ARG A 13 -49.66 -20.26 26.79
N ASN A 14 -50.30 -20.24 25.61
CA ASN A 14 -50.01 -21.18 24.54
C ASN A 14 -48.55 -21.07 24.07
N ILE A 15 -48.01 -19.86 23.92
CA ILE A 15 -46.60 -19.64 23.54
C ILE A 15 -45.64 -20.24 24.59
N GLY A 16 -46.01 -20.18 25.88
CA GLY A 16 -45.17 -20.71 26.97
C GLY A 16 -45.26 -22.22 27.20
N GLN A 17 -46.40 -22.84 26.87
CA GLN A 17 -46.67 -24.26 27.15
C GLN A 17 -46.50 -25.16 25.92
N GLU A 18 -46.82 -24.67 24.73
CA GLU A 18 -46.72 -25.46 23.50
C GLU A 18 -45.24 -25.56 23.07
N PRO A 19 -44.66 -26.78 23.00
CA PRO A 19 -43.23 -26.95 22.77
C PRO A 19 -42.71 -26.37 21.44
N SER A 20 -43.49 -26.43 20.37
CA SER A 20 -43.06 -25.98 19.03
C SER A 20 -42.94 -24.45 18.96
N LEU A 21 -43.90 -23.71 19.53
CA LEU A 21 -43.93 -22.26 19.64
C LEU A 21 -42.83 -21.76 20.58
N LYS A 22 -42.62 -22.45 21.71
CA LYS A 22 -41.52 -22.14 22.62
C LYS A 22 -40.16 -22.30 21.96
N SER A 23 -39.96 -23.40 21.24
CA SER A 23 -38.73 -23.66 20.48
C SER A 23 -38.50 -22.61 19.40
N MET A 24 -39.54 -22.26 18.64
CA MET A 24 -39.48 -21.20 17.63
C MET A 24 -39.12 -19.84 18.24
N LEU A 25 -39.72 -19.47 19.37
CA LEU A 25 -39.40 -18.22 20.06
C LEU A 25 -37.95 -18.21 20.56
N CYS A 26 -37.44 -19.32 21.09
CA CYS A 26 -36.04 -19.44 21.48
C CYS A 26 -35.10 -19.30 20.27
N LYS A 27 -35.44 -19.90 19.12
CA LYS A 27 -34.66 -19.74 17.87
C LYS A 27 -34.63 -18.29 17.41
N ILE A 28 -35.78 -17.62 17.38
CA ILE A 28 -35.88 -16.19 17.04
C ILE A 28 -35.01 -15.35 17.98
N GLY A 29 -35.08 -15.60 19.28
CA GLY A 29 -34.26 -14.91 20.27
C GLY A 29 -32.76 -15.11 20.04
N HIS A 30 -32.35 -16.35 19.73
CA HIS A 30 -30.96 -16.67 19.44
C HIS A 30 -30.46 -16.01 18.14
N GLU A 31 -31.25 -16.09 17.07
CA GLU A 31 -30.94 -15.45 15.79
C GLU A 31 -30.86 -13.92 15.92
N MET A 32 -31.72 -13.30 16.74
CA MET A 32 -31.64 -11.86 17.03
C MET A 32 -30.32 -11.46 17.69
N VAL A 33 -29.83 -12.25 18.64
CA VAL A 33 -28.53 -12.00 19.28
C VAL A 33 -27.40 -12.13 18.26
N LEU A 34 -27.40 -13.20 17.46
CA LEU A 34 -26.39 -13.39 16.40
C LEU A 34 -26.40 -12.26 15.37
N LEU A 35 -27.59 -11.81 14.96
CA LEU A 35 -27.74 -10.69 14.03
C LEU A 35 -27.18 -9.40 14.63
N HIS A 36 -27.48 -9.13 15.90
CA HIS A 36 -26.96 -7.96 16.60
C HIS A 36 -25.42 -7.96 16.64
N ASP A 37 -24.81 -9.09 16.99
CA ASP A 37 -23.35 -9.23 17.01
C ASP A 37 -22.74 -9.06 15.63
N LEU A 38 -23.39 -9.58 14.58
CA LEU A 38 -22.95 -9.41 13.21
C LEU A 38 -23.02 -7.94 12.76
N LEU A 39 -24.09 -7.23 13.12
CA LEU A 39 -24.24 -5.81 12.82
C LEU A 39 -23.16 -4.98 13.52
N ASN A 40 -22.85 -5.27 14.78
CA ASN A 40 -21.77 -4.61 15.50
C ASN A 40 -20.41 -4.83 14.81
N LYS A 41 -20.12 -6.05 14.37
CA LYS A 41 -18.90 -6.35 13.59
C LYS A 41 -18.86 -5.57 12.28
N MET A 42 -19.97 -5.57 11.54
CA MET A 42 -20.08 -4.82 10.29
C MET A 42 -19.84 -3.32 10.49
N GLU A 43 -20.40 -2.73 11.53
CA GLU A 43 -20.17 -1.32 11.87
C GLU A 43 -18.69 -1.04 12.12
N THR A 44 -18.01 -1.90 12.90
CA THR A 44 -16.57 -1.73 13.16
C THR A 44 -15.73 -1.88 11.89
N GLU A 45 -16.09 -2.78 10.98
CA GLU A 45 -15.38 -2.99 9.72
C GLU A 45 -15.55 -1.78 8.79
N VAL A 46 -16.77 -1.25 8.68
CA VAL A 46 -17.05 -0.04 7.88
C VAL A 46 -16.23 1.15 8.39
N GLN A 47 -16.14 1.34 9.71
CA GLN A 47 -15.31 2.40 10.29
C GLN A 47 -13.82 2.21 10.00
N GLN A 48 -13.32 0.97 10.02
CA GLN A 48 -11.93 0.68 9.67
C GLN A 48 -11.66 0.93 8.18
N GLN A 49 -12.57 0.53 7.30
CA GLN A 49 -12.47 0.75 5.86
C GLN A 49 -12.45 2.24 5.52
N GLU A 50 -13.23 3.07 6.23
CA GLU A 50 -13.19 4.52 6.06
C GLU A 50 -11.83 5.12 6.43
N LYS A 51 -11.26 4.72 7.57
CA LYS A 51 -9.91 5.15 7.98
C LYS A 51 -8.86 4.72 6.97
N LEU A 52 -8.94 3.49 6.47
CA LEU A 52 -8.01 2.98 5.45
C LEU A 52 -8.13 3.77 4.14
N LYS A 53 -9.36 4.08 3.70
CA LYS A 53 -9.60 4.91 2.51
C LYS A 53 -8.92 6.28 2.63
N ASP A 54 -9.01 6.92 3.80
CA ASP A 54 -8.38 8.22 4.01
C ASP A 54 -6.85 8.13 4.02
N LEU A 55 -6.27 7.10 4.65
CA LEU A 55 -4.83 6.84 4.59
C LEU A 55 -4.35 6.58 3.16
N LEU A 56 -5.10 5.82 2.37
CA LEU A 56 -4.75 5.54 0.98
C LEU A 56 -4.78 6.80 0.11
N LYS A 57 -5.71 7.73 0.36
CA LYS A 57 -5.74 9.02 -0.33
C LYS A 57 -4.52 9.88 0.00
N GLU A 58 -4.10 9.91 1.26
CA GLU A 58 -2.89 10.66 1.64
C GLU A 58 -1.62 10.04 1.06
N LEU A 59 -1.53 8.70 1.05
CA LEU A 59 -0.44 7.99 0.39
C LEU A 59 -0.40 8.28 -1.12
N GLN A 60 -1.55 8.26 -1.79
CA GLN A 60 -1.65 8.60 -3.20
C GLN A 60 -1.13 10.01 -3.48
N LYS A 61 -1.59 11.02 -2.71
CA LYS A 61 -1.11 12.40 -2.84
C LYS A 61 0.40 12.50 -2.64
N SER A 62 0.96 11.77 -1.67
CA SER A 62 2.41 11.77 -1.45
C SER A 62 3.16 11.19 -2.64
N ALA A 63 2.73 10.04 -3.14
CA ALA A 63 3.36 9.37 -4.28
C ALA A 63 3.29 10.23 -5.55
N GLU A 64 2.17 10.94 -5.78
CA GLU A 64 2.03 11.87 -6.90
C GLU A 64 3.02 13.05 -6.79
N ARG A 65 3.24 13.59 -5.60
CA ARG A 65 4.25 14.64 -5.39
C ARG A 65 5.67 14.13 -5.68
N ASP A 66 6.02 12.97 -5.14
CA ASP A 66 7.35 12.39 -5.30
C ASP A 66 7.62 12.06 -6.78
N GLN A 67 6.60 11.55 -7.49
CA GLN A 67 6.68 11.32 -8.93
C GLN A 67 6.88 12.61 -9.72
N ASN A 68 6.12 13.67 -9.40
CA ASN A 68 6.25 14.96 -10.06
C ASN A 68 7.63 15.56 -9.83
N GLU A 69 8.16 15.50 -8.61
CA GLU A 69 9.51 15.96 -8.28
C GLU A 69 10.57 15.19 -9.06
N ALA A 70 10.50 13.84 -9.06
CA ALA A 70 11.43 13.01 -9.82
C ALA A 70 11.36 13.30 -11.33
N GLN A 71 10.17 13.55 -11.87
CA GLN A 71 9.98 13.95 -13.26
C GLN A 71 10.64 15.30 -13.55
N HIS A 72 10.41 16.31 -12.69
CA HIS A 72 11.05 17.61 -12.82
C HIS A 72 12.57 17.51 -12.79
N LEU A 73 13.14 16.72 -11.88
CA LEU A 73 14.59 16.48 -11.82
C LEU A 73 15.12 15.81 -13.08
N ARG A 74 14.38 14.83 -13.62
CA ARG A 74 14.75 14.15 -14.87
C ARG A 74 14.75 15.08 -16.08
N GLU A 75 13.80 16.00 -16.15
CA GLU A 75 13.64 16.93 -17.27
C GLU A 75 14.61 18.12 -17.19
N ASN A 76 15.10 18.46 -16.00
CA ASN A 76 15.96 19.62 -15.76
C ASN A 76 17.41 19.26 -15.44
N ILE A 77 17.93 18.18 -16.03
CA ILE A 77 19.35 17.80 -15.88
C ILE A 77 20.23 18.80 -16.65
N PRO A 78 21.19 19.47 -15.98
CA PRO A 78 22.09 20.39 -16.65
C PRO A 78 22.91 19.71 -17.77
N PRO A 79 23.11 20.37 -18.91
CA PRO A 79 23.74 19.77 -20.09
C PRO A 79 25.22 19.40 -19.91
N HIS A 80 25.85 19.94 -18.85
CA HIS A 80 27.25 19.66 -18.51
C HIS A 80 27.42 18.43 -17.61
N LEU A 81 26.33 17.85 -17.10
CA LEU A 81 26.40 16.61 -16.31
C LEU A 81 26.46 15.37 -17.22
N PRO A 82 27.09 14.27 -16.76
CA PRO A 82 27.11 13.02 -17.48
C PRO A 82 25.67 12.54 -17.76
N LYS A 83 25.38 12.20 -19.02
CA LYS A 83 24.06 11.64 -19.37
C LYS A 83 23.85 10.34 -18.62
N PRO A 84 22.66 10.10 -18.03
CA PRO A 84 22.36 8.84 -17.37
C PRO A 84 22.60 7.67 -18.32
N THR A 85 23.45 6.72 -17.93
CA THR A 85 23.60 5.44 -18.63
C THR A 85 22.29 4.67 -18.57
N GLN A 86 21.96 3.96 -19.65
CA GLN A 86 20.71 3.24 -19.84
C GLN A 86 20.37 2.24 -18.72
N SER A 87 21.34 1.87 -17.88
CA SER A 87 21.17 1.06 -16.66
C SER A 87 20.37 1.74 -15.54
N CYS A 88 20.25 3.07 -15.55
CA CYS A 88 19.45 3.83 -14.57
C CYS A 88 18.02 4.10 -15.05
N ILE A 89 17.72 3.79 -16.31
CA ILE A 89 16.40 3.98 -16.94
C ILE A 89 15.63 2.66 -16.82
N ILE A 90 15.41 2.19 -15.59
CA ILE A 90 14.44 1.11 -15.34
C ILE A 90 13.44 1.66 -14.34
N GLY A 91 12.52 2.50 -14.83
CA GLY A 91 11.19 2.61 -14.24
C GLY A 91 10.43 1.29 -14.47
N PRO A 92 9.37 1.00 -13.69
CA PRO A 92 8.72 -0.30 -13.68
C PRO A 92 7.87 -0.50 -14.95
N THR A 93 8.48 -0.90 -16.05
CA THR A 93 7.77 -1.58 -17.13
C THR A 93 7.63 -3.05 -16.75
N VAL A 94 6.46 -3.39 -16.23
CA VAL A 94 5.96 -4.75 -16.10
C VAL A 94 6.03 -5.44 -17.47
N LYS A 95 7.05 -6.28 -17.67
CA LYS A 95 6.96 -7.54 -18.41
C LYS A 95 7.93 -8.54 -17.80
N CYS A 96 7.35 -9.39 -16.96
CA CYS A 96 7.93 -10.64 -16.54
C CYS A 96 8.11 -11.52 -17.79
N GLU A 97 9.33 -11.85 -18.15
CA GLU A 97 9.65 -13.08 -18.88
C GLU A 97 11.03 -13.55 -18.42
N GLU A 98 10.95 -14.53 -17.54
CA GLU A 98 11.90 -15.59 -17.26
C GLU A 98 12.90 -15.86 -18.40
N GLN A 99 14.19 -15.65 -18.13
CA GLN A 99 15.20 -16.67 -18.42
C GLN A 99 16.53 -16.38 -17.72
N THR A 100 16.72 -17.14 -16.66
CA THR A 100 18.01 -17.55 -16.14
C THR A 100 18.85 -18.18 -17.25
N LYS A 101 20.02 -17.62 -17.54
CA LYS A 101 21.25 -18.38 -17.80
C LYS A 101 22.46 -17.45 -17.73
N VAL A 102 23.23 -17.68 -16.67
CA VAL A 102 24.61 -17.25 -16.50
C VAL A 102 25.43 -17.77 -17.69
N VAL A 103 25.93 -16.86 -18.51
CA VAL A 103 27.08 -17.12 -19.40
C VAL A 103 27.98 -15.89 -19.34
N GLU A 104 29.14 -16.08 -18.72
CA GLU A 104 30.27 -15.15 -18.69
C GLU A 104 30.72 -14.84 -20.13
N PRO A 105 30.80 -13.57 -20.57
CA PRO A 105 31.34 -13.28 -21.89
C PRO A 105 32.86 -13.16 -21.81
N GLU A 106 33.50 -14.08 -22.53
CA GLU A 106 34.88 -14.07 -22.99
C GLU A 106 35.38 -12.67 -23.37
N ARG A 107 36.63 -12.37 -22.97
CA ARG A 107 37.32 -11.10 -23.23
C ARG A 107 37.47 -10.84 -24.73
N ALA A 108 36.55 -10.07 -25.30
CA ALA A 108 36.69 -9.51 -26.64
C ALA A 108 37.59 -8.26 -26.63
N LYS A 109 38.48 -8.20 -27.61
CA LYS A 109 39.60 -7.25 -27.76
C LYS A 109 39.13 -5.78 -27.80
N LYS A 110 39.80 -4.93 -27.02
CA LYS A 110 39.63 -3.47 -26.98
C LYS A 110 39.77 -2.84 -28.38
N PRO A 111 38.89 -1.92 -28.81
CA PRO A 111 39.25 -0.96 -29.83
C PRO A 111 40.14 0.12 -29.19
N THR A 112 41.27 0.41 -29.83
CA THR A 112 42.25 1.43 -29.45
C THR A 112 41.55 2.79 -29.33
N LYS A 113 41.21 3.20 -28.10
CA LYS A 113 40.82 4.57 -27.80
C LYS A 113 42.09 5.37 -27.55
N GLU A 114 42.24 6.48 -28.28
CA GLU A 114 43.28 7.47 -28.05
C GLU A 114 43.41 7.79 -26.55
N PRO A 115 44.63 7.94 -26.01
CA PRO A 115 44.82 8.31 -24.62
C PRO A 115 44.29 9.73 -24.42
N ARG A 116 43.06 9.83 -23.90
CA ARG A 116 42.55 11.08 -23.35
C ARG A 116 43.47 11.43 -22.18
N LEU A 117 44.30 12.46 -22.35
CA LEU A 117 45.06 13.08 -21.27
C LEU A 117 44.07 13.64 -20.25
N ILE A 118 43.73 12.83 -19.25
CA ILE A 118 43.04 13.30 -18.06
C ILE A 118 44.08 14.13 -17.31
N LYS A 119 43.92 15.45 -17.31
CA LYS A 119 44.71 16.32 -16.44
C LYS A 119 44.19 16.06 -15.03
N GLU A 120 44.93 15.27 -14.26
CA GLU A 120 44.66 15.14 -12.82
C GLU A 120 44.82 16.51 -12.17
N ALA A 121 43.75 16.99 -11.55
CA ALA A 121 43.83 18.19 -10.72
C ALA A 121 44.55 17.82 -9.41
N PRO A 122 45.50 18.64 -8.94
CA PRO A 122 46.14 18.40 -7.65
C PRO A 122 45.08 18.34 -6.56
N LEU A 123 45.08 17.25 -5.79
CA LEU A 123 44.27 17.16 -4.58
C LEU A 123 44.95 17.99 -3.50
N ILE A 124 44.17 18.84 -2.84
CA ILE A 124 44.65 19.61 -1.69
C ILE A 124 44.94 18.62 -0.57
N THR A 125 46.13 18.72 0.01
CA THR A 125 46.53 17.89 1.16
C THR A 125 45.81 18.37 2.42
N ALA A 126 45.64 17.48 3.42
CA ALA A 126 44.94 17.83 4.65
C ALA A 126 45.57 19.04 5.37
N GLU A 127 46.90 19.16 5.30
CA GLU A 127 47.66 20.28 5.88
C GLU A 127 47.39 21.61 5.15
N GLU A 128 47.27 21.59 3.81
CA GLU A 128 46.89 22.78 3.04
C GLU A 128 45.45 23.22 3.33
N PHE A 129 44.53 22.27 3.57
CA PHE A 129 43.14 22.59 3.92
C PHE A 129 43.03 23.27 5.29
N GLU A 130 43.80 22.84 6.29
CA GLU A 130 43.82 23.42 7.63
C GLU A 130 44.41 24.84 7.67
N SER A 131 45.18 25.23 6.64
CA SER A 131 45.76 26.56 6.51
C SER A 131 44.78 27.63 6.01
N VAL A 132 43.58 27.23 5.57
CA VAL A 132 42.55 28.14 5.07
C VAL A 132 41.84 28.81 6.26
N PRO A 133 41.88 30.15 6.38
CA PRO A 133 41.18 30.88 7.44
C PRO A 133 39.67 30.67 7.35
N ALA A 134 39.02 30.52 8.51
CA ALA A 134 37.56 30.41 8.63
C ALA A 134 36.82 31.70 8.27
#